data_AF-A0A914RJJ3-F1
#
_entry.id   AF-A0A914RJJ3-F1
#
_cell.length_a   1.000
_cell.length_b   1.000
_cell.length_c   1.000
_cell.angle_alpha   90.00
_cell.angle_beta   90.00
_cell.angle_gamma   90.00
#
_symmetry.space_group_name_H-M   'P 1'
#
loop_
_entity.id
_entity.type
_entity.pdbx_description
1 polymer ?
#
loop_
_entity_poly.entity_id
_entity_poly.type
_entity_poly.pdbx_seq_one_letter_code
_entity_poly.pdbx_strand_id
1 'polypeptide(L)'
;MYIVQWFHYERCTLSEFYPADLVSSELPSNFLIFAFYGVAVIVLLQVVPRLIDVTQSASRPDLRQYFLQQLASLISTIGLGMKPYMAKLFTLIGEAWNEDASMKLTVINVMQQVGAAFGASFAPYVAELCPYLLKVFYADRTVDRSLTCAVTFLFFFALVDACHMLLGTGL
;
A
#
# COMPACT_ATOMS: atom_id res chain seq x y z
N MET A 1 23.39 0.96 28.12
CA MET A 1 22.41 1.96 27.66
C MET A 1 22.93 2.52 26.35
N TYR A 2 22.60 1.86 25.23
CA TYR A 2 23.05 2.29 23.90
C TYR A 2 21.91 3.05 23.23
N ILE A 3 22.18 4.31 22.89
CA ILE A 3 21.25 5.20 22.23
C ILE A 3 21.31 4.88 20.73
N VAL A 4 20.19 4.43 20.16
CA VAL A 4 20.07 4.23 18.71
C VAL A 4 19.89 5.62 18.10
N GLN A 5 20.98 6.18 17.59
CA GLN A 5 20.97 7.44 16.87
C GLN A 5 20.40 7.18 15.47
N TRP A 6 19.17 7.63 15.24
CA TRP A 6 18.48 7.53 13.95
C TRP A 6 19.22 8.40 12.91
N PHE A 7 19.92 7.76 11.98
CA PHE A 7 20.50 8.45 10.83
C PHE A 7 19.40 8.81 9.82
N HIS A 8 19.44 10.06 9.35
CA HIS A 8 18.52 10.65 8.40
C HIS A 8 18.78 10.06 6.99
N TYR A 9 17.93 9.12 6.57
CA TYR A 9 18.12 8.22 5.42
C TYR A 9 18.13 8.89 4.04
N GLU A 10 17.72 10.15 3.94
CA GLU A 10 17.44 10.80 2.64
C GLU A 10 18.67 11.41 1.93
N ARG A 11 19.89 11.32 2.48
CA ARG A 11 21.08 11.99 1.90
C ARG A 11 22.33 11.12 1.68
N CYS A 12 22.30 9.82 1.95
CA CYS A 12 23.51 9.01 1.79
C CYS A 12 23.78 8.67 0.31
N THR A 13 24.97 9.02 -0.18
CA THR A 13 25.45 8.62 -1.50
C THR A 13 26.01 7.20 -1.45
N LEU A 14 25.98 6.45 -2.57
CA LEU A 14 26.41 5.04 -2.66
C LEU A 14 27.80 4.76 -2.05
N SER A 15 28.70 5.73 -2.08
CA SER A 15 30.05 5.65 -1.49
C SER A 15 30.09 5.73 0.04
N GLU A 16 29.04 6.25 0.71
CA GLU A 16 28.90 6.21 2.17
C GLU A 16 28.27 4.91 2.66
N PHE A 17 27.48 4.23 1.82
CA PHE A 17 26.85 2.96 2.16
C PHE A 17 27.82 1.77 2.06
N TYR A 18 28.81 1.87 1.17
CA TYR A 18 29.86 0.88 0.97
C TYR A 18 31.24 1.56 1.00
N PRO A 19 31.78 1.91 2.19
CA PRO A 19 33.15 2.37 2.27
C PRO A 19 34.07 1.29 1.69
N ALA A 20 35.05 1.67 0.87
CA ALA A 20 35.91 0.75 0.13
C ALA A 20 36.62 -0.29 1.03
N ASP A 21 36.76 0.02 2.32
CA ASP A 21 37.37 -0.84 3.33
C ASP A 21 36.51 -2.09 3.67
N LEU A 22 35.20 -2.06 3.43
CA LEU A 22 34.26 -3.18 3.65
C LEU A 22 34.26 -4.22 2.51
N VAL A 23 34.92 -3.93 1.38
CA VAL A 23 35.15 -4.91 0.30
C VAL A 23 36.06 -6.06 0.77
N SER A 24 36.81 -5.85 1.87
CA SER A 24 37.76 -6.83 2.41
C SER A 24 37.17 -7.84 3.41
N SER A 25 35.95 -7.61 3.89
CA SER A 25 35.35 -8.42 4.97
C SER A 25 34.11 -9.15 4.49
N GLU A 26 34.08 -10.47 4.70
CA GLU A 26 32.93 -11.33 4.45
C GLU A 26 31.69 -10.83 5.20
N LEU A 27 30.88 -10.00 4.53
CA LEU A 27 29.58 -9.61 5.05
C LEU A 27 28.69 -10.86 5.08
N PRO A 28 28.06 -11.17 6.22
CA PRO A 28 27.12 -12.29 6.28
C PRO A 28 26.02 -12.06 5.24
N SER A 29 25.69 -13.10 4.46
CA SER A 29 24.80 -13.03 3.29
C SER A 29 23.49 -12.28 3.56
N ASN A 30 22.99 -12.33 4.80
CA ASN A 30 21.82 -11.60 5.25
C ASN A 30 21.93 -10.09 5.04
N PHE A 31 23.10 -9.48 5.29
CA PHE A 31 23.31 -8.04 5.13
C PHE A 31 23.25 -7.60 3.67
N LEU A 32 23.76 -8.42 2.75
CA LEU A 32 23.66 -8.18 1.31
C LEU A 32 22.22 -8.29 0.82
N ILE A 33 21.44 -9.23 1.38
CA ILE A 33 20.01 -9.38 1.07
C ILE A 33 19.24 -8.14 1.53
N PHE A 34 19.48 -7.64 2.74
CA PHE A 34 18.84 -6.41 3.23
C PHE A 34 19.23 -5.18 2.40
N ALA A 35 20.50 -5.04 2.03
CA ALA A 35 20.97 -3.94 1.18
C ALA A 35 20.31 -3.99 -0.21
N PHE A 36 20.26 -5.16 -0.84
CA PHE A 36 19.63 -5.33 -2.15
C PHE A 36 18.13 -5.03 -2.10
N TYR A 37 17.43 -5.52 -1.06
CA TYR A 37 16.01 -5.22 -0.86
C TYR A 37 15.77 -3.72 -0.66
N GLY A 38 16.61 -3.05 0.14
CA GLY A 38 16.52 -1.60 0.34
C GLY A 38 16.68 -0.82 -0.97
N VAL A 39 17.70 -1.15 -1.78
CA VAL A 39 17.90 -0.52 -3.10
C VAL A 39 16.72 -0.80 -4.03
N ALA A 40 16.20 -2.03 -4.05
CA ALA A 40 15.03 -2.38 -4.86
C ALA A 40 13.81 -1.55 -4.48
N VAL A 41 13.52 -1.38 -3.18
CA VAL A 41 12.39 -0.54 -2.71
C VAL A 41 12.56 0.93 -3.13
N ILE A 42 13.77 1.48 -3.05
CA ILE A 42 14.04 2.86 -3.49
C ILE A 42 13.78 3.01 -5.00
N VAL A 43 14.23 2.06 -5.81
CA VAL A 43 13.98 2.07 -7.27
C VAL A 43 12.49 1.96 -7.56
N LEU A 44 11.77 1.07 -6.85
CA LEU A 44 10.33 0.89 -7.01
C LEU A 44 9.55 2.16 -6.64
N LEU A 45 9.94 2.87 -5.58
CA LEU A 45 9.34 4.16 -5.19
C LEU A 45 9.45 5.23 -6.28
N GLN A 46 10.50 5.20 -7.12
CA GLN A 46 10.63 6.12 -8.25
C GLN A 46 9.67 5.78 -9.41
N VAL A 47 9.20 4.54 -9.50
CA VAL A 47 8.26 4.10 -10.55
C VAL A 47 6.82 4.44 -10.20
N VAL A 48 6.48 4.45 -8.90
CA VAL A 48 5.15 4.78 -8.36
C VAL A 48 4.49 6.01 -9.02
N PRO A 49 5.11 7.21 -9.04
CA PRO A 49 4.45 8.40 -9.58
C PRO A 49 4.10 8.26 -11.06
N ARG A 50 4.99 7.65 -11.86
CA ARG A 50 4.71 7.40 -13.28
C ARG A 50 3.57 6.40 -13.46
N LEU A 51 3.50 5.36 -12.63
CA LEU A 51 2.42 4.39 -12.70
C LEU A 51 1.06 5.02 -12.35
N ILE A 52 1.02 5.92 -11.36
CA ILE A 52 -0.16 6.71 -11.01
C ILE A 52 -0.61 7.57 -12.19
N ASP A 53 0.30 8.31 -12.82
CA ASP A 53 -0.02 9.18 -13.97
C ASP A 53 -0.52 8.38 -15.19
N VAL A 54 0.09 7.21 -15.45
CA VAL A 54 -0.36 6.29 -16.51
C VAL A 54 -1.75 5.73 -16.20
N THR A 55 -2.04 5.44 -14.94
CA THR A 55 -3.36 4.94 -14.52
C THR A 55 -4.43 6.01 -14.71
N GLN A 56 -4.12 7.28 -14.41
CA GLN A 56 -5.05 8.41 -14.61
C GLN A 56 -5.30 8.71 -16.09
N SER A 57 -4.26 8.61 -16.93
CA SER A 57 -4.37 8.89 -18.37
C SER A 57 -4.91 7.72 -19.19
N ALA A 58 -5.04 6.52 -18.61
CA ALA A 58 -5.55 5.34 -19.28
C ALA A 58 -7.05 5.48 -19.62
N SER A 59 -7.36 5.76 -20.89
CA SER A 59 -8.74 5.87 -21.37
C SER A 59 -9.48 4.52 -21.48
N ARG A 60 -8.76 3.40 -21.45
CA ARG A 60 -9.34 2.04 -21.57
C ARG A 60 -9.58 1.43 -20.19
N PRO A 61 -10.80 0.96 -19.87
CA PRO A 61 -11.13 0.42 -18.56
C PRO A 61 -10.32 -0.83 -18.21
N ASP A 62 -10.06 -1.74 -19.16
CA ASP A 62 -9.27 -2.95 -18.92
C ASP A 62 -7.83 -2.64 -18.48
N LEU A 63 -7.21 -1.65 -19.15
CA LEU A 63 -5.84 -1.24 -18.84
C LEU A 63 -5.76 -0.56 -17.49
N ARG A 64 -6.73 0.31 -17.19
CA ARG A 64 -6.79 0.97 -15.88
C ARG A 64 -7.00 -0.04 -14.75
N GLN A 65 -7.84 -1.05 -14.97
CA GLN A 65 -8.02 -2.15 -14.02
C GLN A 65 -6.71 -2.90 -13.77
N TYR A 66 -5.98 -3.22 -14.84
CA TYR A 66 -4.65 -3.85 -14.74
C TYR A 66 -3.65 -2.96 -13.99
N PHE A 67 -3.54 -1.68 -14.32
CA PHE A 67 -2.60 -0.77 -13.65
C PHE A 67 -2.93 -0.56 -12.18
N LEU A 68 -4.21 -0.51 -11.80
CA LEU A 68 -4.65 -0.47 -10.40
C LEU A 68 -4.21 -1.72 -9.64
N GLN A 69 -4.31 -2.91 -10.24
CA GLN A 69 -3.82 -4.13 -9.62
C GLN A 69 -2.29 -4.15 -9.47
N GLN A 70 -1.56 -3.66 -10.48
CA GLN A 70 -0.10 -3.53 -10.39
C GLN A 70 0.30 -2.55 -9.28
N LEU A 71 -0.42 -1.44 -9.15
CA LEU A 71 -0.20 -0.46 -8.09
C LEU A 71 -0.46 -1.07 -6.71
N ALA A 72 -1.50 -1.90 -6.55
CA ALA A 72 -1.76 -2.64 -5.32
C ALA A 72 -0.62 -3.60 -4.95
N SER A 73 -0.12 -4.37 -5.92
CA SER A 73 1.01 -5.29 -5.72
C SER A 73 2.28 -4.54 -5.31
N LEU A 74 2.52 -3.38 -5.92
CA LEU A 74 3.62 -2.50 -5.57
C LEU A 74 3.49 -1.97 -4.13
N ILE A 75 2.29 -1.58 -3.72
CA ILE A 75 2.00 -1.13 -2.35
C ILE A 75 2.23 -2.27 -1.35
N SER A 76 1.80 -3.48 -1.67
CA SER A 76 2.05 -4.66 -0.81
C SER A 76 3.54 -4.96 -0.65
N THR A 77 4.37 -4.57 -1.60
CA THR A 77 5.83 -4.79 -1.55
C THR A 77 6.56 -3.67 -0.81
N ILE A 78 6.16 -2.42 -1.04
CA ILE A 78 6.81 -1.22 -0.47
C ILE A 78 6.31 -0.92 0.96
N GLY A 79 5.05 -1.24 1.27
CA GLY A 79 4.43 -0.99 2.56
C GLY A 79 4.33 0.51 2.89
N LEU A 80 4.76 0.88 4.10
CA LEU A 80 4.62 2.25 4.64
C LEU A 80 5.36 3.33 3.84
N GLY A 81 6.32 2.96 2.99
CA GLY A 81 6.97 3.89 2.05
C GLY A 81 6.00 4.54 1.06
N MET A 82 4.80 3.98 0.89
CA MET A 82 3.74 4.51 0.02
C MET A 82 2.88 5.60 0.65
N LYS A 83 3.04 5.91 1.95
CA LYS A 83 2.30 6.98 2.65
C LYS A 83 2.21 8.31 1.88
N PRO A 84 3.28 8.89 1.31
CA PRO A 84 3.18 10.16 0.58
C PRO A 84 2.32 10.09 -0.69
N TYR A 85 2.11 8.89 -1.25
CA TYR A 85 1.32 8.68 -2.46
C TYR A 85 -0.15 8.34 -2.18
N MET A 86 -0.52 8.16 -0.91
CA MET A 86 -1.86 7.70 -0.54
C MET A 86 -2.97 8.64 -1.01
N ALA A 87 -2.78 9.95 -0.84
CA ALA A 87 -3.76 10.94 -1.28
C ALA A 87 -4.10 10.79 -2.78
N LYS A 88 -3.08 10.64 -3.63
CA LYS A 88 -3.25 10.43 -5.07
C LYS A 88 -3.94 9.10 -5.39
N LEU A 89 -3.63 8.04 -4.64
CA LEU A 89 -4.30 6.75 -4.78
C LEU A 89 -5.78 6.86 -4.45
N PHE A 90 -6.15 7.56 -3.37
CA PHE A 90 -7.55 7.72 -2.99
C PHE A 90 -8.35 8.52 -4.02
N THR A 91 -7.73 9.54 -4.65
CA THR A 91 -8.34 10.24 -5.78
C THR A 91 -8.64 9.28 -6.94
N LEU A 92 -7.65 8.47 -7.34
CA LEU A 92 -7.81 7.44 -8.37
C LEU A 92 -8.91 6.42 -8.04
N ILE A 93 -8.96 5.98 -6.79
CA ILE A 93 -9.97 5.06 -6.27
C ILE A 93 -11.38 5.67 -6.37
N GLY A 94 -11.53 6.94 -5.97
CA GLY A 94 -12.81 7.65 -6.03
C GLY A 94 -13.34 7.81 -7.45
N GLU A 95 -12.45 8.09 -8.40
CA GLU A 95 -12.78 8.11 -9.83
C GLU A 95 -13.20 6.73 -10.33
N ALA A 96 -12.42 5.70 -10.01
CA ALA A 96 -12.67 4.31 -10.41
C ALA A 96 -13.94 3.70 -9.77
N TRP A 97 -14.39 4.24 -8.64
CA TRP A 97 -15.56 3.75 -7.91
C TRP A 97 -16.88 3.98 -8.66
N ASN A 98 -16.95 4.98 -9.54
CA ASN A 98 -18.19 5.34 -10.23
C ASN A 98 -18.45 4.51 -11.50
N GLU A 99 -17.59 3.55 -11.80
CA GLU A 99 -17.64 2.73 -13.01
C GLU A 99 -18.42 1.42 -12.83
N ASP A 100 -18.16 0.48 -13.73
CA ASP A 100 -18.73 -0.85 -13.77
C ASP A 100 -18.43 -1.68 -12.52
N ALA A 101 -19.23 -2.73 -12.30
CA ALA A 101 -19.12 -3.61 -11.14
C ALA A 101 -17.75 -4.33 -11.06
N SER A 102 -17.14 -4.66 -12.20
CA SER A 102 -15.80 -5.27 -12.27
C SER A 102 -14.70 -4.32 -11.76
N MET A 103 -14.81 -3.02 -12.07
CA MET A 103 -13.88 -2.01 -11.58
C MET A 103 -14.05 -1.83 -10.07
N LYS A 104 -15.28 -1.77 -9.57
CA LYS A 104 -15.57 -1.70 -8.12
C LYS A 104 -14.95 -2.88 -7.35
N LEU A 105 -15.09 -4.10 -7.86
CA LEU A 105 -14.46 -5.29 -7.28
C LEU A 105 -12.93 -5.12 -7.21
N THR A 106 -12.32 -4.65 -8.31
CA THR A 106 -10.88 -4.42 -8.36
C THR A 106 -10.45 -3.38 -7.34
N VAL A 107 -11.17 -2.27 -7.25
CA VAL A 107 -10.90 -1.20 -6.30
C VAL A 107 -10.99 -1.72 -4.85
N ILE A 108 -11.97 -2.56 -4.52
CA ILE A 108 -12.05 -3.20 -3.19
C ILE A 108 -10.82 -4.08 -2.94
N ASN A 109 -10.41 -4.90 -3.90
CA ASN A 109 -9.21 -5.74 -3.77
C ASN A 109 -7.93 -4.90 -3.59
N VAL A 110 -7.82 -3.76 -4.29
CA VAL A 110 -6.71 -2.81 -4.07
C VAL A 110 -6.73 -2.29 -2.64
N MET A 111 -7.89 -1.84 -2.14
CA MET A 111 -8.00 -1.35 -0.77
C MET A 111 -7.65 -2.41 0.28
N GLN A 112 -8.01 -3.67 0.05
CA GLN A 112 -7.62 -4.77 0.94
C GLN A 112 -6.11 -4.96 0.99
N GLN A 113 -5.42 -4.95 -0.15
CA GLN A 113 -3.96 -5.06 -0.19
C GLN A 113 -3.27 -3.86 0.46
N VAL A 114 -3.80 -2.65 0.25
CA VAL A 114 -3.31 -1.44 0.93
C VAL A 114 -3.50 -1.56 2.44
N GLY A 115 -4.68 -2.02 2.88
CA GLY A 115 -4.96 -2.24 4.30
C GLY A 115 -4.01 -3.25 4.93
N ALA A 116 -3.77 -4.39 4.28
CA ALA A 116 -2.83 -5.39 4.75
C ALA A 116 -1.38 -4.85 4.81
N ALA A 117 -0.98 -4.02 3.85
CA ALA A 117 0.36 -3.43 3.80
C ALA A 117 0.60 -2.32 4.85
N PHE A 118 -0.46 -1.62 5.26
CA PHE A 118 -0.39 -0.49 6.19
C PHE A 118 -0.80 -0.84 7.63
N GLY A 119 -1.56 -1.93 7.83
CA GLY A 119 -2.10 -2.36 9.12
C GLY A 119 -2.82 -1.23 9.84
N ALA A 120 -2.45 -0.99 11.11
CA ALA A 120 -2.98 0.11 11.94
C ALA A 120 -2.84 1.51 11.31
N SER A 121 -1.85 1.76 10.43
CA SER A 121 -1.73 3.04 9.72
C SER A 121 -2.83 3.25 8.66
N PHE A 122 -3.61 2.23 8.34
CA PHE A 122 -4.72 2.29 7.39
C PHE A 122 -6.03 2.81 8.03
N ALA A 123 -6.18 2.67 9.35
CA ALA A 123 -7.39 3.03 10.08
C ALA A 123 -8.01 4.41 9.73
N PRO A 124 -7.25 5.53 9.62
CA PRO A 124 -7.84 6.83 9.27
C PRO A 124 -8.47 6.84 7.87
N TYR A 125 -7.93 6.06 6.93
CA TYR A 125 -8.44 6.01 5.56
C TYR A 125 -9.71 5.15 5.45
N VAL A 126 -9.85 4.13 6.29
CA VAL A 126 -11.08 3.30 6.34
C VAL A 126 -12.29 4.14 6.70
N ALA A 127 -12.15 5.08 7.64
CA ALA A 127 -13.23 5.97 8.05
C ALA A 127 -13.74 6.83 6.87
N GLU A 128 -12.82 7.31 6.02
CA GLU A 128 -13.14 8.09 4.82
C GLU A 128 -13.78 7.23 3.71
N LEU A 129 -13.42 5.95 3.62
CA LEU A 129 -13.95 4.99 2.66
C LEU A 129 -15.31 4.40 3.06
N CYS A 130 -15.65 4.43 4.35
CA CYS A 130 -16.90 3.90 4.91
C CYS A 130 -18.17 4.27 4.12
N PRO A 131 -18.43 5.54 3.75
CA PRO A 131 -19.62 5.91 2.96
C PRO A 131 -19.64 5.25 1.58
N TYR A 132 -18.48 5.07 0.93
CA TYR A 132 -18.39 4.39 -0.36
C TYR A 132 -18.71 2.91 -0.22
N LEU A 133 -18.10 2.24 0.76
CA LEU A 133 -18.31 0.82 1.06
C LEU A 133 -19.77 0.51 1.42
N LEU A 134 -20.39 1.35 2.25
CA LEU A 134 -21.81 1.24 2.59
C LEU A 134 -22.72 1.40 1.37
N LYS A 135 -22.38 2.30 0.44
CA LYS A 135 -23.14 2.47 -0.81
C LYS A 135 -23.10 1.21 -1.68
N VAL A 136 -21.97 0.51 -1.73
CA VAL A 136 -21.88 -0.81 -2.40
C VAL A 136 -22.72 -1.84 -1.67
N PHE A 137 -22.71 -1.85 -0.33
CA PHE A 137 -23.54 -2.78 0.46
C PHE A 137 -25.05 -2.64 0.17
N TYR A 138 -25.53 -1.42 -0.05
CA TYR A 138 -26.94 -1.17 -0.40
C TYR A 138 -27.26 -1.35 -1.89
N ALA A 139 -26.27 -1.16 -2.78
CA ALA A 139 -26.47 -1.22 -4.23
C ALA A 139 -26.14 -2.58 -4.86
N ASP A 140 -25.46 -3.46 -4.13
CA ASP A 140 -25.00 -4.75 -4.63
C ASP A 140 -26.18 -5.72 -4.85
N ARG A 141 -26.51 -5.95 -6.12
CA ARG A 141 -27.46 -6.99 -6.57
C ARG A 141 -26.73 -8.19 -7.19
N THR A 142 -25.41 -8.31 -7.02
CA THR A 142 -24.66 -9.45 -7.57
C THR A 142 -25.11 -10.75 -6.90
N VAL A 143 -25.25 -11.80 -7.73
CA VAL A 143 -25.83 -13.10 -7.31
C VAL A 143 -25.01 -13.76 -6.20
N ASP A 144 -23.69 -13.56 -6.21
CA ASP A 144 -22.75 -14.15 -5.24
C ASP A 144 -22.44 -13.26 -4.02
N ARG A 145 -22.94 -12.01 -3.98
CA ARG A 145 -22.59 -11.01 -2.95
C ARG A 145 -21.07 -10.88 -2.74
N SER A 146 -20.28 -11.08 -3.79
CA SER A 146 -18.82 -11.10 -3.72
C SER A 146 -18.26 -9.75 -3.25
N LEU A 147 -18.92 -8.65 -3.62
CA LEU A 147 -18.60 -7.31 -3.11
C LEU A 147 -18.90 -7.20 -1.61
N THR A 148 -20.06 -7.66 -1.18
CA THR A 148 -20.44 -7.72 0.26
C THR A 148 -19.43 -8.49 1.11
N CYS A 149 -18.97 -9.66 0.65
CA CYS A 149 -17.95 -10.45 1.35
C CYS A 149 -16.62 -9.70 1.44
N ALA A 150 -16.14 -9.12 0.34
CA ALA A 150 -14.88 -8.40 0.31
C ALA A 150 -14.89 -7.15 1.21
N VAL A 151 -16.01 -6.41 1.23
CA VAL A 151 -16.22 -5.28 2.15
C VAL A 151 -16.23 -5.74 3.61
N THR A 152 -16.90 -6.85 3.91
CA THR A 152 -16.97 -7.40 5.28
C THR A 152 -15.59 -7.80 5.79
N PHE A 153 -14.76 -8.42 4.95
CA PHE A 153 -13.35 -8.73 5.28
C PHE A 153 -12.53 -7.47 5.56
N LEU A 154 -12.69 -6.44 4.74
CA LEU A 154 -11.98 -5.17 4.91
C LEU A 154 -12.39 -4.48 6.23
N PHE A 155 -13.69 -4.48 6.53
CA PHE A 155 -14.23 -3.91 7.78
C PHE A 155 -13.79 -4.69 9.01
N PHE A 156 -13.80 -6.02 8.94
CA PHE A 156 -13.33 -6.89 10.02
C PHE A 156 -11.83 -6.68 10.29
N PHE A 157 -11.01 -6.63 9.24
CA PHE A 157 -9.58 -6.37 9.36
C PHE A 157 -9.29 -5.01 10.01
N ALA A 158 -9.97 -3.95 9.54
CA ALA A 158 -9.85 -2.62 10.13
C ALA A 158 -10.30 -2.55 11.59
N LEU A 159 -11.35 -3.28 11.97
CA LEU A 159 -11.85 -3.33 13.34
C LEU A 159 -10.89 -4.10 14.27
N VAL A 160 -10.28 -5.19 13.79
CA VAL A 160 -9.26 -5.95 14.53
C VAL A 160 -8.01 -5.10 14.77
N ASP A 161 -7.52 -4.37 13.75
CA ASP A 161 -6.39 -3.46 13.92
C ASP A 161 -6.71 -2.30 14.86
N ALA A 162 -7.93 -1.74 14.80
CA ALA A 162 -8.39 -0.71 15.73
C ALA A 162 -8.45 -1.24 17.17
N CYS A 163 -8.93 -2.47 17.38
CA CYS A 163 -8.93 -3.13 18.68
C CYS A 163 -7.50 -3.39 19.18
N HIS A 164 -6.57 -3.80 18.31
CA HIS A 164 -5.17 -4.02 18.69
C HIS A 164 -4.46 -2.70 19.06
N MET A 165 -4.81 -1.57 18.42
CA MET A 165 -4.37 -0.25 18.86
C MET A 165 -4.92 0.12 20.24
N LEU A 166 -6.20 -0.14 20.52
CA LEU A 166 -6.82 0.20 21.80
C LEU A 166 -6.32 -0.68 22.96
N LEU A 167 -6.09 -1.97 22.71
CA LEU A 167 -5.53 -2.91 23.69
C LEU A 167 -4.01 -2.73 23.90
N GLY A 168 -3.28 -2.32 22.87
CA GLY A 168 -1.82 -2.07 22.96
C GLY A 168 -1.42 -0.78 23.70
N THR A 169 -2.37 0.11 23.99
CA THR A 169 -2.14 1.33 24.79
C THR A 169 -2.67 1.22 26.24
N GLY A 170 -3.08 0.02 26.67
CA GLY A 170 -3.56 -0.23 28.03
C GLY A 170 -2.66 -1.19 28.80
N LEU A 171 -1.91 -0.64 29.76
CA LEU A 171 -0.99 -1.23 30.76
C LEU A 171 0.50 -1.27 30.36
#